data_AF-A0A7E4VBN1-F1
#
_entry.id   AF-A0A7E4VBN1-F1
#
_cell.length_a   1.000
_cell.length_b   1.000
_cell.length_c   1.000
_cell.angle_alpha   90.00
_cell.angle_beta   90.00
_cell.angle_gamma   90.00
#
_symmetry.space_group_name_H-M   'P 1'
#
loop_
_entity.id
_entity.type
_entity.pdbx_description
1 polymer ?
#
loop_
_entity_poly.entity_id
_entity_poly.type
_entity_poly.pdbx_seq_one_letter_code
_entity_poly.pdbx_strand_id
1 'polypeptide(L)'
;MSHRSFNYEFGNTVNSLRISHLVALSLQAVTLFLESDRIGLFNFLIVFTVVALNVFLSGKRWYEQIDGRYDVQQLTSVQDWGLRAQYALALFGAVFLALLAHLVTPIIPAGMASFLYHLSDYGSIALGFTILGVELFEGIRSRVR
;
A
#
# COMPACT_ATOMS: atom_id res chain seq x y z
N MET A 1 -27.43 -1.32 -22.17
CA MET A 1 -26.35 -1.30 -21.16
C MET A 1 -25.07 -0.94 -21.87
N SER A 2 -24.60 0.30 -21.73
CA SER A 2 -23.36 0.77 -22.34
C SER A 2 -22.18 0.10 -21.62
N HIS A 3 -21.38 -0.67 -22.35
CA HIS A 3 -20.09 -1.17 -21.87
C HIS A 3 -19.21 0.06 -21.58
N ARG A 4 -19.02 0.39 -20.30
CA ARG A 4 -18.00 1.36 -19.88
C ARG A 4 -16.65 0.72 -20.19
N SER A 5 -16.00 1.13 -21.28
CA SER A 5 -14.62 0.74 -21.54
C SER A 5 -13.77 1.21 -20.37
N PHE A 6 -13.10 0.28 -19.70
CA PHE A 6 -12.08 0.61 -18.72
C PHE A 6 -11.07 1.52 -19.41
N ASN A 7 -10.79 2.70 -18.84
CA ASN A 7 -9.68 3.53 -19.30
C ASN A 7 -8.41 2.68 -19.15
N TYR A 8 -7.92 2.14 -20.26
CA TYR A 8 -6.78 1.23 -20.29
C TYR A 8 -5.53 1.89 -19.68
N GLU A 9 -5.42 3.21 -19.84
CA GLU A 9 -4.38 4.04 -19.22
C GLU A 9 -4.42 3.97 -17.69
N PHE A 10 -5.60 4.05 -17.07
CA PHE A 10 -5.74 4.01 -15.60
C PHE A 10 -5.24 2.68 -15.02
N GLY A 11 -5.67 1.56 -15.61
CA GLY A 11 -5.26 0.23 -15.15
C GLY A 11 -3.75 0.05 -15.21
N ASN A 12 -3.12 0.48 -16.30
CA ASN A 12 -1.66 0.39 -16.45
C ASN A 12 -0.92 1.29 -15.46
N THR A 13 -1.39 2.54 -15.25
CA THR A 13 -0.79 3.46 -14.29
C THR A 13 -0.87 2.91 -12.87
N VAL A 14 -2.04 2.47 -12.42
CA VAL A 14 -2.23 1.91 -11.08
C VAL A 14 -1.39 0.64 -10.89
N ASN A 15 -1.33 -0.24 -11.89
CA ASN A 15 -0.48 -1.43 -11.82
C ASN A 15 1.00 -1.09 -11.70
N SER A 16 1.48 -0.13 -12.47
CA SER A 16 2.89 0.30 -12.43
C SER A 16 3.24 0.90 -11.07
N LEU A 17 2.32 1.69 -10.48
CA LEU A 17 2.46 2.23 -9.14
C LEU A 17 2.47 1.13 -8.08
N ARG A 18 1.57 0.14 -8.17
CA ARG A 18 1.52 -1.01 -7.24
C ARG A 18 2.78 -1.87 -7.31
N ILE A 19 3.30 -2.13 -8.50
CA ILE A 19 4.59 -2.84 -8.67
C ILE A 19 5.71 -2.04 -8.00
N SER A 20 5.79 -0.73 -8.29
CA SER A 20 6.80 0.14 -7.67
C SER A 20 6.69 0.14 -6.15
N HIS A 21 5.46 0.11 -5.62
CA HIS A 21 5.20 0.04 -4.19
C HIS A 21 5.68 -1.28 -3.60
N LEU A 22 5.39 -2.40 -4.26
CA LEU A 22 5.88 -3.72 -3.86
C LEU A 22 7.41 -3.83 -3.88
N VAL A 23 8.08 -3.21 -4.85
CA VAL A 23 9.54 -3.14 -4.89
C VAL A 23 10.08 -2.37 -3.68
N ALA A 24 9.47 -1.22 -3.35
CA ALA A 24 9.86 -0.45 -2.16
C ALA A 24 9.67 -1.27 -0.87
N LEU A 25 8.52 -1.91 -0.70
CA LEU A 25 8.25 -2.78 0.46
C LEU A 25 9.19 -3.99 0.54
N SER A 26 9.57 -4.57 -0.60
CA SER A 26 10.54 -5.67 -0.65
C SER A 26 11.93 -5.22 -0.21
N LEU A 27 12.34 -4.02 -0.62
CA LEU A 27 13.61 -3.43 -0.19
C LEU A 27 13.62 -3.16 1.33
N GLN A 28 12.50 -2.70 1.90
CA GLN A 28 12.34 -2.57 3.36
C GLN A 28 12.46 -3.94 4.06
N ALA A 29 11.77 -4.96 3.57
CA ALA A 29 11.81 -6.29 4.17
C ALA A 29 13.23 -6.90 4.15
N VAL A 30 13.95 -6.75 3.03
CA VAL A 30 15.34 -7.22 2.89
C VAL A 30 16.28 -6.46 3.83
N THR A 31 16.16 -5.13 3.90
CA THR A 31 17.02 -4.32 4.78
C THR A 31 16.78 -4.62 6.26
N LEU A 32 15.52 -4.82 6.68
CA LEU A 32 15.19 -5.27 8.04
C LEU A 32 15.78 -6.65 8.34
N PHE A 33 15.72 -7.57 7.39
CA PHE A 33 16.28 -8.92 7.56
C PHE A 33 17.80 -8.88 7.73
N LEU A 34 18.51 -8.08 6.91
CA LEU A 34 19.96 -7.92 7.01
C LEU A 34 20.42 -7.29 8.33
N GLU A 35 19.58 -6.45 8.93
CA GLU A 35 19.88 -5.76 10.20
C GLU A 35 19.20 -6.42 11.42
N SER A 36 18.59 -7.59 11.25
CA SER A 36 17.79 -8.27 12.28
C SER A 36 18.59 -8.54 13.58
N ASP A 37 19.85 -8.96 13.45
CA ASP A 37 20.75 -9.19 14.60
C ASP A 37 21.05 -7.91 15.40
N ARG A 38 21.10 -6.76 14.72
CA ARG A 38 21.48 -5.46 15.31
C ARG A 38 20.30 -4.72 15.91
N ILE A 39 19.13 -4.86 15.29
CA ILE A 39 17.87 -4.21 15.70
C ILE A 39 17.19 -4.97 16.86
N GLY A 40 17.52 -6.25 17.01
CA GLY A 40 16.94 -7.14 18.01
C GLY A 40 15.64 -7.79 17.52
N LEU A 41 15.44 -9.05 17.92
CA LEU A 41 14.35 -9.90 17.43
C LEU A 41 12.95 -9.28 17.59
N PHE A 42 12.67 -8.69 18.76
CA PHE A 42 11.35 -8.12 19.05
C PHE A 42 11.00 -6.97 18.10
N ASN A 43 11.92 -6.01 17.95
CA ASN A 43 11.73 -4.87 17.07
C ASN A 43 11.66 -5.30 15.60
N PHE A 44 12.53 -6.25 15.20
CA PHE A 44 12.49 -6.86 13.87
C PHE A 44 11.12 -7.46 13.58
N LEU A 45 10.58 -8.29 14.48
CA LEU A 45 9.29 -8.96 14.28
C LEU A 45 8.13 -7.96 14.14
N ILE A 46 8.10 -6.89 14.93
CA ILE A 46 7.03 -5.88 14.84
C ILE A 46 7.05 -5.22 13.46
N VAL A 47 8.18 -4.64 13.07
CA VAL A 47 8.26 -3.89 11.81
C VAL A 47 8.12 -4.81 10.61
N PHE A 48 8.79 -5.96 10.63
CA PHE A 48 8.69 -6.96 9.57
C PHE A 48 7.26 -7.44 9.38
N THR A 49 6.50 -7.66 10.46
CA THR A 49 5.09 -8.05 10.35
C THR A 49 4.26 -6.95 9.68
N VAL A 50 4.45 -5.68 10.05
CA VAL A 50 3.74 -4.56 9.42
C VAL A 50 4.07 -4.46 7.93
N VAL A 51 5.35 -4.55 7.57
CA VAL A 51 5.80 -4.54 6.17
C VAL A 51 5.25 -5.75 5.41
N ALA A 52 5.28 -6.95 5.99
CA ALA A 52 4.75 -8.16 5.39
C ALA A 52 3.23 -8.10 5.15
N LEU A 53 2.47 -7.54 6.10
CA LEU A 53 1.05 -7.27 5.93
C LEU A 53 0.80 -6.28 4.79
N ASN A 54 1.65 -5.27 4.64
CA ASN A 54 1.55 -4.30 3.53
C ASN A 54 1.85 -4.96 2.19
N VAL A 55 2.90 -5.80 2.14
CA VAL A 55 3.23 -6.62 0.95
C VAL A 55 2.05 -7.52 0.59
N PHE A 56 1.46 -8.20 1.57
CA PHE A 56 0.30 -9.06 1.34
C PHE A 56 -0.90 -8.28 0.80
N LEU A 57 -1.23 -7.14 1.42
CA LEU A 57 -2.38 -6.32 1.01
C LEU A 57 -2.18 -5.74 -0.41
N SER A 58 -1.06 -5.07 -0.65
CA SER A 58 -0.71 -4.49 -1.95
C SER A 58 -0.51 -5.56 -3.01
N GLY A 59 0.09 -6.69 -2.63
CA GLY A 59 0.36 -7.83 -3.49
C GLY A 59 -0.91 -8.52 -3.94
N LYS A 60 -1.85 -8.75 -3.02
CA LYS A 60 -3.19 -9.27 -3.34
C LYS A 60 -3.91 -8.35 -4.32
N ARG A 61 -3.94 -7.04 -4.06
CA ARG A 61 -4.60 -6.06 -4.96
C ARG A 61 -3.96 -6.05 -6.35
N TRP A 62 -2.63 -6.14 -6.42
CA TRP A 62 -1.92 -6.23 -7.70
C TRP A 62 -2.19 -7.56 -8.42
N TYR A 63 -2.09 -8.70 -7.74
CA TYR A 63 -2.29 -10.02 -8.33
C TYR A 63 -3.72 -10.22 -8.84
N GLU A 64 -4.71 -9.86 -8.04
CA GLU A 64 -6.13 -9.98 -8.39
C GLU A 64 -6.64 -8.82 -9.25
N GLN A 65 -5.77 -7.86 -9.60
CA GLN A 65 -6.11 -6.71 -10.45
C GLN A 65 -7.34 -5.94 -9.92
N ILE A 66 -7.43 -5.78 -8.59
CA ILE A 66 -8.59 -5.17 -7.93
C ILE A 66 -8.73 -3.71 -8.35
N ASP A 67 -9.92 -3.33 -8.81
CA ASP A 67 -10.25 -1.96 -9.20
C ASP A 67 -10.66 -1.12 -7.98
N GLY A 68 -9.79 -0.19 -7.56
CA GLY A 68 -10.05 0.70 -6.43
C GLY A 68 -11.26 1.63 -6.62
N ARG A 69 -11.71 1.87 -7.86
CA ARG A 69 -12.90 2.69 -8.12
C ARG A 69 -14.16 2.02 -7.59
N TYR A 70 -14.23 0.69 -7.66
CA TYR A 70 -15.32 -0.09 -7.10
C TYR A 70 -15.37 0.07 -5.58
N ASP A 71 -14.21 -0.04 -4.91
CA ASP A 71 -14.12 0.14 -3.45
C ASP A 71 -14.61 1.53 -3.03
N VAL A 72 -14.24 2.59 -3.77
CA VAL A 72 -14.70 3.97 -3.51
C VAL A 72 -16.22 4.09 -3.62
N GLN A 73 -16.83 3.46 -4.63
CA GLN A 73 -18.28 3.47 -4.79
C GLN A 73 -18.96 2.75 -3.62
N GLN A 74 -18.49 1.54 -3.29
CA GLN A 74 -19.03 0.72 -2.20
C GLN A 74 -18.90 1.39 -0.82
N LEU A 75 -17.82 2.13 -0.59
CA LEU A 75 -17.60 2.88 0.64
C LEU A 75 -18.73 3.91 0.94
N THR A 76 -19.45 4.35 -0.10
CA THR A 76 -20.51 5.35 0.02
C THR A 76 -21.91 4.80 -0.22
N SER A 77 -22.03 3.61 -0.81
CA SER A 77 -23.33 2.99 -1.13
C SER A 77 -23.75 1.92 -0.12
N VAL A 78 -22.80 1.24 0.51
CA VAL A 78 -23.10 0.14 1.44
C VAL A 78 -23.51 0.69 2.81
N GLN A 79 -24.66 0.22 3.31
CA GLN A 79 -25.17 0.58 4.63
C GLN A 79 -24.59 -0.28 5.76
N ASP A 80 -24.19 -1.52 5.45
CA ASP A 80 -23.56 -2.41 6.41
C ASP A 80 -22.17 -1.88 6.81
N TRP A 81 -21.99 -1.63 8.11
CA TRP A 81 -20.76 -1.06 8.64
C TRP A 81 -19.55 -1.99 8.48
N GLY A 82 -19.74 -3.30 8.65
CA GLY A 82 -18.67 -4.28 8.53
C GLY A 82 -18.12 -4.35 7.12
N LEU A 83 -19.00 -4.43 6.12
CA LEU A 83 -18.62 -4.38 4.71
C LEU A 83 -17.96 -3.04 4.35
N ARG A 84 -18.49 -1.92 4.84
CA ARG A 84 -17.90 -0.60 4.62
C ARG A 84 -16.48 -0.49 5.18
N ALA A 85 -16.23 -1.05 6.36
CA ALA A 85 -14.91 -1.09 6.96
C ALA A 85 -13.93 -1.95 6.12
N GLN A 86 -14.38 -3.06 5.54
CA GLN A 86 -13.56 -3.87 4.64
C GLN A 86 -13.15 -3.08 3.39
N TYR A 87 -14.07 -2.35 2.75
CA TYR A 87 -13.73 -1.48 1.62
C TYR A 87 -12.79 -0.34 2.02
N ALA A 88 -12.95 0.23 3.23
CA ALA A 88 -12.03 1.24 3.76
C ALA A 88 -10.63 0.67 3.94
N LEU A 89 -10.50 -0.53 4.53
CA LEU A 89 -9.21 -1.19 4.69
C LEU A 89 -8.58 -1.57 3.35
N ALA A 90 -9.38 -1.97 2.36
CA ALA A 90 -8.88 -2.28 1.03
C ALA A 90 -8.28 -1.06 0.34
N LEU A 91 -8.90 0.12 0.52
CA LEU A 91 -8.49 1.38 -0.10
C LEU A 91 -7.36 2.09 0.66
N PHE A 92 -7.50 2.24 1.98
CA PHE A 92 -6.57 3.00 2.82
C PHE A 92 -5.49 2.14 3.50
N GLY A 93 -5.65 0.82 3.51
CA GLY A 93 -4.79 -0.07 4.30
C GLY A 93 -3.32 -0.01 3.91
N ALA A 94 -3.01 0.13 2.62
CA ALA A 94 -1.63 0.22 2.14
C ALA A 94 -0.91 1.47 2.67
N VAL A 95 -1.62 2.62 2.70
CA VAL A 95 -1.11 3.88 3.27
C VAL A 95 -1.00 3.78 4.78
N PHE A 96 -2.03 3.25 5.44
CA PHE A 96 -2.03 3.07 6.89
C PHE A 96 -0.85 2.20 7.35
N LEU A 97 -0.61 1.07 6.68
CA LEU A 97 0.48 0.16 7.00
C LEU A 97 1.85 0.77 6.67
N ALA A 98 1.97 1.58 5.60
CA ALA A 98 3.22 2.28 5.29
C ALA A 98 3.57 3.32 6.37
N LEU A 99 2.58 4.11 6.82
CA LEU A 99 2.76 5.05 7.91
C LEU A 99 3.04 4.33 9.24
N LEU A 100 2.36 3.22 9.50
CA LEU A 100 2.60 2.43 10.70
C LEU A 100 4.03 1.86 10.72
N ALA A 101 4.51 1.34 9.58
CA ALA A 101 5.89 0.86 9.44
C ALA A 101 6.88 1.98 9.78
N HIS A 102 6.70 3.17 9.21
CA HIS A 102 7.54 4.34 9.52
C HIS A 102 7.56 4.67 11.02
N LEU A 103 6.40 4.71 11.66
CA LEU A 103 6.26 5.09 13.08
C LEU A 103 6.85 4.06 14.05
N VAL A 104 6.77 2.78 13.71
CA VAL A 104 7.26 1.69 14.58
C VAL A 104 8.70 1.29 14.28
N THR A 105 9.34 1.90 13.28
CA THR A 105 10.71 1.58 12.88
C THR A 105 11.71 1.98 13.97
N PRO A 106 12.53 1.04 14.49
CA PRO A 106 13.60 1.33 15.43
C PRO A 106 14.81 1.95 14.70
N ILE A 107 15.74 2.50 15.47
CA ILE A 107 16.99 3.02 14.90
C ILE A 107 17.79 1.87 14.27
N ILE A 108 18.09 2.00 12.98
CA ILE A 108 18.91 1.03 12.23
C ILE A 108 20.39 1.45 12.33
N PRO A 109 21.28 0.64 12.94
CA PRO A 109 22.64 1.09 13.25
C PRO A 109 23.56 1.26 12.04
N ALA A 110 23.40 0.45 10.99
CA ALA A 110 24.26 0.54 9.80
C ALA A 110 23.81 1.69 8.88
N GLY A 111 24.74 2.60 8.56
CA GLY A 111 24.42 3.80 7.77
C GLY A 111 23.85 3.51 6.38
N MET A 112 24.37 2.52 5.65
CA MET A 112 23.84 2.14 4.33
C MET A 112 22.46 1.48 4.45
N ALA A 113 22.26 0.58 5.41
CA ALA A 113 20.98 -0.10 5.60
C ALA A 113 19.89 0.89 6.06
N SER A 114 20.24 1.80 6.97
CA SER A 114 19.37 2.91 7.39
C SER A 114 18.99 3.79 6.21
N PHE A 115 19.95 4.19 5.36
CA PHE A 115 19.66 4.98 4.16
C PHE A 115 18.69 4.25 3.20
N LEU A 116 18.98 3.00 2.87
CA LEU A 116 18.13 2.21 1.97
C LEU A 116 16.73 1.97 2.55
N TYR A 117 16.65 1.70 3.86
CA TYR A 117 15.39 1.55 4.55
C TYR A 117 14.58 2.85 4.49
N HIS A 118 15.13 3.98 4.91
CA HIS A 118 14.39 5.25 4.91
C HIS A 118 14.02 5.70 3.49
N LEU A 119 14.88 5.50 2.49
CA LEU A 119 14.56 5.79 1.10
C LEU A 119 13.36 4.96 0.62
N SER A 120 13.36 3.66 0.90
CA SER A 120 12.26 2.77 0.53
C SER A 120 10.99 2.98 1.37
N ASP A 121 11.13 3.42 2.61
CA ASP A 121 10.05 3.80 3.53
C ASP A 121 9.32 5.05 3.04
N TYR A 122 10.02 6.15 2.84
CA TYR A 122 9.44 7.37 2.25
C TYR A 122 8.88 7.10 0.84
N GLY A 123 9.57 6.29 0.04
CA GLY A 123 9.07 5.85 -1.27
C GLY A 123 7.75 5.08 -1.18
N SER A 124 7.64 4.15 -0.23
CA SER A 124 6.40 3.39 0.03
C SER A 124 5.25 4.28 0.47
N ILE A 125 5.50 5.25 1.36
CA ILE A 125 4.50 6.23 1.79
C ILE A 125 4.03 7.05 0.60
N ALA A 126 4.95 7.64 -0.18
CA ALA A 126 4.63 8.47 -1.33
C ALA A 126 3.83 7.70 -2.39
N LEU A 127 4.24 6.46 -2.70
CA LEU A 127 3.54 5.58 -3.63
C LEU A 127 2.15 5.20 -3.11
N GLY A 128 2.03 4.85 -1.83
CA GLY A 128 0.74 4.55 -1.20
C GLY A 128 -0.23 5.72 -1.33
N PHE A 129 0.19 6.94 -1.00
CA PHE A 129 -0.64 8.15 -1.16
C PHE A 129 -0.98 8.43 -2.62
N THR A 130 -0.04 8.19 -3.54
CA THR A 130 -0.28 8.40 -4.98
C THR A 130 -1.32 7.42 -5.51
N ILE A 131 -1.21 6.12 -5.16
CA ILE A 131 -2.19 5.09 -5.53
C ILE A 131 -3.56 5.46 -4.99
N LEU A 132 -3.64 5.78 -3.69
CA LEU A 132 -4.88 6.18 -3.04
C LEU A 132 -5.50 7.42 -3.72
N GLY A 133 -4.69 8.44 -4.00
CA GLY A 133 -5.14 9.67 -4.65
C GLY A 133 -5.69 9.44 -6.04
N VAL A 134 -5.01 8.62 -6.85
CA VAL A 134 -5.45 8.24 -8.20
C VAL A 134 -6.76 7.42 -8.15
N GLU A 135 -6.86 6.44 -7.25
CA GLU A 135 -8.06 5.62 -7.08
C GLU A 135 -9.27 6.44 -6.58
N LEU A 136 -9.06 7.34 -5.62
CA LEU A 136 -10.09 8.26 -5.14
C LEU A 136 -10.55 9.23 -6.23
N PHE A 137 -9.61 9.86 -6.94
CA PHE A 137 -9.92 10.82 -7.99
C PHE A 137 -10.77 10.20 -9.09
N GLU A 138 -10.34 9.06 -9.64
CA GLU A 138 -11.08 8.36 -10.69
C GLU A 138 -12.36 7.71 -10.15
N GLY A 139 -12.36 7.22 -8.91
CA GLY A 139 -13.54 6.68 -8.24
C GLY A 139 -14.66 7.73 -8.12
N ILE A 140 -14.33 8.92 -7.63
CA ILE A 140 -15.27 10.05 -7.51
C ILE A 140 -15.71 10.53 -8.90
N ARG A 141 -14.78 10.70 -9.84
CA ARG A 141 -15.08 11.11 -11.22
C ARG A 141 -16.03 10.16 -11.92
N SER A 142 -15.88 8.85 -11.70
CA SER A 142 -16.71 7.80 -12.31
C SER A 142 -18.16 7.78 -11.82
N ARG A 143 -18.44 8.44 -10.68
CA ARG A 143 -19.77 8.58 -10.09
C ARG A 143 -20.52 9.81 -10.60
N VAL A 144 -19.79 10.89 -10.93
CA VAL A 144 -20.38 12.15 -11.41
C VAL A 144 -20.81 12.06 -12.89
N ARG A 145 -20.27 11.09 -13.64
CA ARG A 145 -20.68 10.75 -15.02
C ARG A 145 -21.66 9.58 -15.07
#